data_AF-A0AAD6K2D1-F1
#
_entry.id   AF-A0AAD6K2D1-F1
#
_cell.length_a   1.000
_cell.length_b   1.000
_cell.length_c   1.000
_cell.angle_alpha   90.00
_cell.angle_beta   90.00
_cell.angle_gamma   90.00
#
_symmetry.space_group_name_H-M   'P 1'
#
loop_
_entity.id
_entity.type
_entity.pdbx_description
1 polymer ?
#
loop_
_entity_poly.entity_id
_entity_poly.type
_entity_poly.pdbx_seq_one_letter_code
_entity_poly.pdbx_strand_id
1 'polypeptide(L)'
;MAGILNRTLIVPPVLDHHAVALGSCPKFRVLGPKEIRVSVWDHVLDLVKTGSYVSMADIIDISSLVPSSIQVIDFRVFASLWCNVNMDFTCANDLNAQSSLFDSLKLCGSMLSGIDGNVDKCLYGVDEDCRTTVWTYKNGDEDRVFDSFQPDEQLKKKKKISYVRRRQDVYKSLGPGSEAGSATVLAFGSLFTAPYKGSELHIDIHEAQRDQRIQSLIDNSEFLPFVPEILNAGKKFALETIKAPFLCAQLRLLDGQFKNHWKATFQGLKQKLEVLKQSGSKPVHIFVMTDLPQGNWTRSFLGDLASELNHFKLHFLREEDELVKKIAKNLAVAGHGLRFGSVLRSF
;
A
#
# COMPACT_ATOMS: atom_id res chain seq x y z
N MET A 1 0.37 14.44 3.78
CA MET A 1 -1.03 14.85 4.03
C MET A 1 -1.36 14.93 5.52
N ALA A 2 -1.35 13.81 6.27
CA ALA A 2 -1.74 13.81 7.69
C ALA A 2 -0.91 14.80 8.55
N GLY A 3 0.42 14.84 8.36
CA GLY A 3 1.29 15.80 9.04
C GLY A 3 1.15 17.25 8.55
N ILE A 4 0.69 17.46 7.31
CA ILE A 4 0.37 18.80 6.79
C ILE A 4 -0.88 19.35 7.49
N LEU A 5 -1.90 18.51 7.65
CA LEU A 5 -3.19 18.87 8.24
C LEU A 5 -3.23 18.77 9.76
N ASN A 6 -2.23 18.11 10.36
CA ASN A 6 -2.22 17.72 11.77
C ASN A 6 -3.50 16.94 12.16
N ARG A 7 -3.85 15.94 11.35
CA ARG A 7 -5.07 15.13 11.49
C ARG A 7 -4.83 13.67 11.19
N THR A 8 -5.68 12.83 11.76
CA THR A 8 -5.79 11.43 11.40
C THR A 8 -6.40 11.29 10.00
N LEU A 9 -5.76 10.48 9.17
CA LEU A 9 -6.26 10.15 7.84
C LEU A 9 -6.64 8.69 7.79
N ILE A 10 -7.85 8.41 7.33
CA ILE A 10 -8.21 7.06 6.93
C ILE A 10 -7.90 6.96 5.44
N VAL A 11 -6.84 6.22 5.15
CA VAL A 11 -6.50 5.83 3.79
C VAL A 11 -7.01 4.41 3.63
N PRO A 12 -7.92 4.13 2.69
CA PRO A 12 -8.33 2.76 2.44
C PRO A 12 -7.09 1.89 2.15
N PRO A 13 -7.07 0.62 2.60
CA PRO A 13 -5.99 -0.32 2.31
C PRO A 13 -5.54 -0.27 0.86
N VAL A 14 -4.23 -0.43 0.68
CA VAL A 14 -3.61 -0.56 -0.65
C VAL A 14 -4.11 -1.88 -1.25
N LEU A 15 -5.13 -1.80 -2.11
CA LEU A 15 -5.60 -2.96 -2.88
C LEU A 15 -4.45 -3.53 -3.73
N ASP A 16 -4.59 -4.77 -4.20
CA ASP A 16 -3.61 -5.41 -5.10
C ASP A 16 -3.13 -4.43 -6.19
N HIS A 17 -1.86 -4.54 -6.56
CA HIS A 17 -1.17 -3.78 -7.60
C HIS A 17 -1.97 -3.63 -8.90
N HIS A 18 -2.96 -4.51 -9.20
CA HIS A 18 -3.91 -4.32 -10.31
C HIS A 18 -5.04 -3.33 -10.03
N ALA A 19 -5.58 -3.29 -8.81
CA ALA A 19 -6.51 -2.27 -8.35
C ALA A 19 -5.80 -0.92 -8.07
N VAL A 20 -4.54 -0.95 -7.62
CA VAL A 20 -3.68 0.24 -7.49
C VAL A 20 -3.06 0.67 -8.84
N ALA A 21 -2.98 -0.21 -9.84
CA ALA A 21 -2.73 0.20 -11.22
C ALA A 21 -3.88 1.02 -11.83
N LEU A 22 -5.06 1.06 -11.17
CA LEU A 22 -6.12 2.03 -11.45
C LEU A 22 -5.81 3.40 -10.82
N GLY A 23 -4.84 3.51 -9.92
CA GLY A 23 -4.25 4.77 -9.42
C GLY A 23 -3.26 5.42 -10.39
N SER A 24 -3.01 4.83 -11.56
CA SER A 24 -2.42 5.57 -12.67
C SER A 24 -3.50 6.50 -13.23
N CYS A 25 -3.55 7.77 -12.81
CA CYS A 25 -4.45 8.79 -13.38
C CYS A 25 -4.53 8.78 -14.92
N PRO A 26 -3.43 8.50 -15.65
CA PRO A 26 -3.46 8.43 -17.10
C PRO A 26 -3.92 7.09 -17.70
N LYS A 27 -4.27 6.05 -16.93
CA LYS A 27 -4.78 4.77 -17.45
C LYS A 27 -6.31 4.63 -17.43
N PHE A 28 -7.06 5.73 -17.61
CA PHE A 28 -8.46 5.80 -18.11
C PHE A 28 -9.54 4.85 -17.54
N ARG A 29 -9.29 4.16 -16.43
CA ARG A 29 -10.24 3.25 -15.75
C ARG A 29 -10.22 3.47 -14.24
N VAL A 30 -10.08 4.72 -13.82
CA VAL A 30 -10.12 5.08 -12.40
C VAL A 30 -11.59 5.11 -11.98
N LEU A 31 -11.99 4.25 -11.05
CA LEU A 31 -13.26 4.37 -10.33
C LEU A 31 -13.29 5.74 -9.62
N GLY A 32 -14.47 6.32 -9.38
CA GLY A 32 -14.54 7.55 -8.60
C GLY A 32 -14.10 7.31 -7.15
N PRO A 33 -13.68 8.36 -6.41
CA PRO A 33 -13.23 8.23 -5.03
C PRO A 33 -14.20 7.49 -4.12
N LYS A 34 -15.49 7.80 -4.26
CA LYS A 34 -16.57 7.14 -3.51
C LYS A 34 -16.62 5.64 -3.81
N GLU A 35 -16.62 5.25 -5.08
CA GLU A 35 -16.63 3.84 -5.47
C GLU A 35 -15.38 3.11 -4.99
N ILE A 36 -14.21 3.76 -4.98
CA ILE A 36 -12.99 3.17 -4.44
C ILE A 36 -13.12 2.94 -2.94
N ARG A 37 -13.55 3.93 -2.15
CA ARG A 37 -13.73 3.78 -0.69
C ARG A 37 -14.63 2.59 -0.35
N VAL A 38 -15.72 2.43 -1.09
CA VAL A 38 -16.67 1.31 -0.93
C VAL A 38 -16.03 -0.02 -1.33
N SER A 39 -15.43 -0.08 -2.52
CA SER A 39 -14.83 -1.31 -3.05
C SER A 39 -13.71 -1.82 -2.15
N VAL A 40 -12.94 -0.90 -1.54
CA VAL A 40 -11.89 -1.27 -0.61
C VAL A 40 -12.49 -1.88 0.66
N TRP A 41 -13.50 -1.23 1.23
CA TRP A 41 -14.18 -1.75 2.41
C TRP A 41 -14.75 -3.16 2.17
N ASP A 42 -15.51 -3.32 1.09
CA ASP A 42 -16.11 -4.61 0.70
C ASP A 42 -15.03 -5.68 0.49
N HIS A 43 -13.92 -5.35 -0.18
CA HIS A 43 -12.83 -6.29 -0.40
C HIS A 43 -12.17 -6.74 0.90
N VAL A 44 -11.95 -5.83 1.86
CA VAL A 44 -11.41 -6.22 3.16
C VAL A 44 -12.37 -7.15 3.90
N LEU A 45 -13.67 -6.88 3.85
CA LEU A 45 -14.66 -7.78 4.45
C LEU A 45 -14.63 -9.18 3.83
N ASP A 46 -14.46 -9.29 2.51
CA ASP A 46 -14.30 -10.57 1.82
C ASP A 46 -13.02 -11.31 2.26
N LEU A 47 -11.90 -10.58 2.41
CA LEU A 47 -10.64 -11.15 2.90
C LEU A 47 -10.77 -11.64 4.35
N VAL A 48 -11.45 -10.88 5.20
CA VAL A 48 -11.73 -11.27 6.58
C VAL A 48 -12.62 -12.51 6.61
N LYS A 49 -13.69 -12.54 5.81
CA LYS A 49 -14.64 -13.65 5.71
C LYS A 49 -14.00 -14.95 5.25
N THR A 50 -12.99 -14.88 4.38
CA THR A 50 -12.25 -16.04 3.89
C THR A 50 -11.05 -16.41 4.75
N GLY A 51 -10.78 -15.68 5.84
CA GLY A 51 -9.59 -15.87 6.68
C GLY A 51 -8.27 -15.51 5.98
N SER A 52 -8.34 -14.82 4.84
CA SER A 52 -7.18 -14.46 4.00
C SER A 52 -6.60 -13.09 4.33
N TYR A 53 -7.19 -12.35 5.28
CA TYR A 53 -6.68 -11.04 5.69
C TYR A 53 -5.38 -11.16 6.48
N VAL A 54 -4.29 -10.68 5.89
CA VAL A 54 -3.02 -10.44 6.59
C VAL A 54 -2.97 -8.96 6.93
N SER A 55 -2.75 -8.65 8.22
CA SER A 55 -2.61 -7.28 8.74
C SER A 55 -1.83 -6.41 7.77
N MET A 56 -2.51 -5.44 7.17
CA MET A 56 -1.88 -4.35 6.44
C MET A 56 -1.85 -3.14 7.38
N ALA A 57 -0.78 -2.35 7.30
CA ALA A 57 -0.66 -1.10 8.00
C ALA A 57 -1.68 -0.09 7.43
N ASP A 58 -2.96 -0.23 7.81
CA ASP A 58 -4.07 0.34 7.04
C ASP A 58 -4.44 1.76 7.46
N ILE A 59 -4.14 2.17 8.69
CA ILE A 59 -4.41 3.54 9.14
C ILE A 59 -3.17 4.07 9.82
N ILE A 60 -2.64 5.14 9.25
CA ILE A 60 -1.44 5.82 9.71
C ILE A 60 -1.88 7.09 10.43
N ASP A 61 -1.85 7.06 11.77
CA ASP A 61 -1.95 8.26 12.59
C ASP A 61 -0.55 8.85 12.80
N ILE A 62 -0.35 10.04 12.23
CA ILE A 62 0.88 10.84 12.42
C ILE A 62 0.58 12.17 13.11
N SER A 63 -0.58 12.28 13.77
CA SER A 63 -0.98 13.49 14.51
C SER A 63 0.01 13.84 15.63
N SER A 64 0.69 12.85 16.24
CA SER A 64 1.62 13.11 17.33
C SER A 64 3.03 13.57 16.91
N LEU A 65 3.34 13.64 15.60
CA LEU A 65 4.53 14.28 15.00
C LEU A 65 5.91 14.01 15.65
N VAL A 66 6.06 12.97 16.46
CA VAL A 66 7.37 12.46 16.92
C VAL A 66 7.79 11.33 15.97
N PRO A 67 9.06 11.25 15.52
CA PRO A 67 9.54 10.22 14.57
C PRO A 67 9.25 8.77 14.99
N SER A 68 9.18 8.49 16.30
CA SER A 68 8.81 7.20 16.87
C SER A 68 7.29 6.95 16.96
N SER A 69 6.46 7.81 16.37
CA SER A 69 5.02 7.90 16.62
C SER A 69 4.15 7.81 15.37
N ILE A 70 4.66 7.25 14.27
CA ILE A 70 3.77 6.72 13.22
C ILE A 70 2.98 5.59 13.87
N GLN A 71 1.78 5.91 14.34
CA GLN A 71 0.90 4.94 14.94
C GLN A 71 0.14 4.27 13.81
N VAL A 72 0.16 2.95 13.85
CA VAL A 72 -0.53 2.15 12.86
C VAL A 72 -1.51 1.27 13.61
N ILE A 73 -2.76 1.28 13.18
CA ILE A 73 -3.79 0.38 13.70
C ILE A 73 -4.15 -0.63 12.61
N ASP A 74 -4.19 -1.91 13.01
CA ASP A 74 -4.72 -2.98 12.15
C ASP A 74 -6.18 -2.68 11.82
N PHE A 75 -6.55 -2.81 10.55
CA PHE A 75 -7.90 -2.45 10.13
C PHE A 75 -9.00 -3.25 10.85
N ARG A 76 -8.75 -4.50 11.26
CA ARG A 76 -9.74 -5.28 12.02
C ARG A 76 -10.00 -4.66 13.38
N VAL A 77 -8.95 -4.15 14.04
CA VAL A 77 -9.08 -3.46 15.32
C VAL A 77 -9.76 -2.12 15.12
N PHE A 78 -9.39 -1.38 14.08
CA PHE A 78 -10.09 -0.15 13.73
C PHE A 78 -11.58 -0.41 13.46
N ALA A 79 -11.93 -1.37 12.62
CA ALA A 79 -13.31 -1.70 12.29
C ALA A 79 -14.07 -2.18 13.54
N SER A 80 -13.43 -2.97 14.41
CA SER A 80 -13.99 -3.37 15.70
C SER A 80 -14.36 -2.16 16.57
N LEU A 81 -13.40 -1.23 16.76
CA LEU A 81 -13.60 -0.03 17.58
C LEU A 81 -14.60 0.95 16.96
N TRP A 82 -14.47 1.21 15.66
CA TRP A 82 -15.26 2.21 14.95
C TRP A 82 -16.68 1.75 14.71
N CYS A 83 -16.86 0.50 14.30
CA CYS A 83 -18.18 -0.08 14.05
C CYS A 83 -18.83 -0.65 15.30
N ASN A 84 -18.13 -0.64 16.45
CA ASN A 84 -18.56 -1.24 17.71
C ASN A 84 -18.95 -2.72 17.55
N VAL A 85 -18.08 -3.50 16.91
CA VAL A 85 -18.31 -4.93 16.61
C VAL A 85 -17.17 -5.79 17.13
N ASN A 86 -17.47 -7.01 17.59
CA ASN A 86 -16.41 -7.93 18.00
C ASN A 86 -15.89 -8.75 16.82
N MET A 87 -14.65 -8.50 16.41
CA MET A 87 -13.98 -9.20 15.31
C MET A 87 -13.33 -10.53 15.70
N ASP A 88 -13.32 -10.92 16.99
CA ASP A 88 -12.72 -12.19 17.45
C ASP A 88 -13.45 -13.42 16.89
N PHE A 89 -14.71 -13.24 16.46
CA PHE A 89 -15.54 -14.30 15.86
C PHE A 89 -15.11 -14.69 14.44
N THR A 90 -14.23 -13.94 13.77
CA THR A 90 -13.79 -14.29 12.41
C THR A 90 -12.90 -15.54 12.37
N CYS A 91 -12.43 -16.01 13.53
CA CYS A 91 -11.69 -17.27 13.68
C CYS A 91 -12.54 -18.44 14.20
N ALA A 92 -13.80 -18.19 14.60
CA ALA A 92 -14.72 -19.21 15.10
C ALA A 92 -15.83 -19.47 14.07
N ASN A 93 -16.04 -20.74 13.70
CA ASN A 93 -17.00 -21.17 12.66
C ASN A 93 -18.49 -21.05 13.07
N ASP A 94 -18.89 -19.94 13.69
CA ASP A 94 -20.30 -19.66 13.96
C ASP A 94 -20.92 -18.82 12.83
N LEU A 95 -21.59 -19.50 11.90
CA LEU A 95 -22.16 -18.91 10.69
C LEU A 95 -23.26 -17.86 10.94
N ASN A 96 -23.99 -17.95 12.07
CA ASN A 96 -25.08 -17.03 12.40
C ASN A 96 -24.56 -15.76 13.09
N ALA A 97 -23.55 -15.90 13.97
CA ALA A 97 -22.85 -14.75 14.53
C ALA A 97 -22.10 -13.98 13.43
N GLN A 98 -21.53 -14.71 12.46
CA GLN A 98 -20.84 -14.11 11.31
C GLN A 98 -21.76 -13.27 10.41
N SER A 99 -23.01 -13.69 10.12
CA SER A 99 -23.89 -12.90 9.24
C SER A 99 -24.25 -11.53 9.82
N SER A 100 -24.66 -11.49 11.09
CA SER A 100 -24.99 -10.22 11.79
C SER A 100 -23.78 -9.29 11.94
N LEU A 101 -22.58 -9.85 12.14
CA LEU A 101 -21.32 -9.11 12.15
C LEU A 101 -21.05 -8.44 10.81
N PHE A 102 -21.15 -9.20 9.71
CA PHE A 102 -20.87 -8.69 8.36
C PHE A 102 -21.88 -7.63 7.91
N ASP A 103 -23.16 -7.78 8.28
CA ASP A 103 -24.18 -6.76 7.99
C ASP A 103 -23.87 -5.44 8.74
N SER A 104 -23.47 -5.54 10.00
CA SER A 104 -23.08 -4.38 10.82
C SER A 104 -21.82 -3.69 10.26
N LEU A 105 -20.82 -4.48 9.86
CA LEU A 105 -19.61 -3.97 9.21
C LEU A 105 -19.91 -3.30 7.87
N LYS A 106 -20.84 -3.85 7.08
CA LYS A 106 -21.24 -3.27 5.80
C LYS A 106 -21.94 -1.92 5.98
N LEU A 107 -22.84 -1.83 6.95
CA LEU A 107 -23.51 -0.56 7.30
C LEU A 107 -22.50 0.48 7.81
N CYS A 108 -21.57 0.07 8.68
CA CYS A 108 -20.50 0.94 9.16
C CYS A 108 -19.58 1.42 8.00
N GLY A 109 -19.25 0.53 7.07
CA GLY A 109 -18.48 0.85 5.87
C GLY A 109 -19.15 1.86 4.95
N SER A 110 -20.47 1.80 4.80
CA SER A 110 -21.20 2.79 4.00
C SER A 110 -21.10 4.19 4.61
N MET A 111 -21.10 4.29 5.95
CA MET A 111 -20.85 5.54 6.67
C MET A 111 -19.40 6.02 6.50
N LEU A 112 -18.42 5.12 6.65
CA LEU A 112 -16.99 5.46 6.54
C LEU A 112 -16.56 5.86 5.12
N SER A 113 -17.20 5.29 4.12
CA SER A 113 -16.98 5.67 2.72
C SER A 113 -17.63 7.02 2.36
N GLY A 114 -18.36 7.64 3.29
CA GLY A 114 -19.04 8.91 3.05
C GLY A 114 -20.11 8.81 1.96
N ILE A 115 -20.69 7.62 1.73
CA ILE A 115 -21.75 7.45 0.72
C ILE A 115 -22.94 8.34 1.05
N ASP A 116 -23.30 8.38 2.33
CA ASP A 116 -24.48 9.06 2.86
C ASP A 116 -24.18 10.53 3.26
N GLY A 117 -23.00 11.04 2.90
CA GLY A 117 -22.57 12.41 3.18
C GLY A 117 -21.82 12.57 4.51
N ASN A 118 -21.74 13.82 4.98
CA ASN A 118 -21.07 14.16 6.24
C ASN A 118 -21.93 13.74 7.43
N VAL A 119 -21.51 12.70 8.16
CA VAL A 119 -22.14 12.29 9.41
C VAL A 119 -21.65 13.21 10.53
N ASP A 120 -22.49 14.16 10.95
CA ASP A 120 -22.33 15.01 12.13
C ASP A 120 -20.96 15.73 12.29
N LYS A 121 -20.30 16.10 11.18
CA LYS A 121 -18.95 16.69 11.19
C LYS A 121 -17.89 15.76 11.79
N CYS A 122 -18.15 14.46 11.86
CA CYS A 122 -17.17 13.47 12.27
C CYS A 122 -16.28 13.08 11.07
N LEU A 123 -16.88 12.86 9.90
CA LEU A 123 -16.22 12.33 8.72
C LEU A 123 -16.46 13.18 7.48
N TYR A 124 -15.39 13.42 6.71
CA TYR A 124 -15.46 14.06 5.41
C TYR A 124 -14.87 13.15 4.34
N GLY A 125 -15.69 12.77 3.36
CA GLY A 125 -15.24 12.04 2.18
C GLY A 125 -14.58 13.00 1.19
N VAL A 126 -13.30 12.75 0.85
CA VAL A 126 -12.57 13.56 -0.14
C VAL A 126 -12.90 13.03 -1.53
N ASP A 127 -13.63 13.82 -2.31
CA ASP A 127 -14.11 13.44 -3.65
C ASP A 127 -13.19 13.94 -4.77
N GLU A 128 -12.14 14.70 -4.43
CA GLU A 128 -11.02 14.93 -5.32
C GLU A 128 -10.25 13.65 -5.58
N ASP A 129 -9.90 13.44 -6.84
CA ASP A 129 -9.02 12.37 -7.25
C ASP A 129 -7.86 12.92 -8.07
N CYS A 130 -6.99 12.01 -8.48
CA CYS A 130 -5.81 12.39 -9.20
C CYS A 130 -6.01 12.80 -10.66
N ARG A 131 -7.21 12.58 -11.22
CA ARG A 131 -7.62 13.06 -12.55
C ARG A 131 -7.94 14.55 -12.50
N THR A 132 -8.56 15.00 -11.42
CA THR A 132 -9.02 16.39 -11.25
C THR A 132 -8.07 17.25 -10.43
N THR A 133 -7.24 16.65 -9.58
CA THR A 133 -6.49 17.39 -8.57
C THR A 133 -5.04 16.90 -8.40
N VAL A 134 -4.14 17.87 -8.25
CA VAL A 134 -2.79 17.71 -7.70
C VAL A 134 -2.77 18.48 -6.38
N TRP A 135 -2.58 17.76 -5.28
CA TRP A 135 -2.43 18.34 -3.95
C TRP A 135 -1.05 18.96 -3.81
N THR A 136 -0.98 20.20 -3.32
CA THR A 136 0.25 20.96 -3.12
C THR A 136 0.35 21.47 -1.68
N TYR A 137 1.55 21.82 -1.23
CA TYR A 137 1.77 22.38 0.11
C TYR A 137 2.56 23.68 0.04
N LYS A 138 2.04 24.74 0.69
CA LYS A 138 2.73 26.04 0.86
C LYS A 138 3.03 26.75 -0.46
N ASN A 139 2.21 26.57 -1.49
CA ASN A 139 2.51 27.11 -2.80
C ASN A 139 2.10 28.59 -3.00
N GLY A 140 1.76 29.32 -1.92
CA GLY A 140 1.57 30.78 -1.84
C GLY A 140 0.47 31.35 -2.75
N ASP A 141 0.71 31.29 -4.07
CA ASP A 141 0.00 31.98 -5.14
C ASP A 141 -0.69 31.03 -6.15
N GLU A 142 -0.41 29.72 -6.12
CA GLU A 142 -0.94 28.75 -7.10
C GLU A 142 -2.03 27.82 -6.54
N ASP A 143 -3.08 28.38 -5.93
CA ASP A 143 -4.24 27.59 -5.50
C ASP A 143 -5.36 27.60 -6.56
N ARG A 144 -5.91 26.43 -6.86
CA ARG A 144 -6.93 26.17 -7.90
C ARG A 144 -6.52 26.53 -9.33
N VAL A 145 -5.22 26.68 -9.59
CA VAL A 145 -4.66 26.92 -10.93
C VAL A 145 -4.67 25.62 -11.75
N PHE A 146 -4.69 25.73 -13.08
CA PHE A 146 -4.55 24.57 -13.96
C PHE A 146 -3.20 23.87 -13.73
N ASP A 147 -3.22 22.54 -13.64
CA ASP A 147 -1.99 21.75 -13.67
C ASP A 147 -1.31 21.92 -15.04
N SER A 148 0.03 21.97 -15.07
CA SER A 148 0.78 22.10 -16.33
C SER A 148 0.52 20.91 -17.25
N PHE A 149 0.25 19.74 -16.67
CA PHE A 149 -0.20 18.56 -17.37
C PHE A 149 -1.72 18.58 -17.56
N GLN A 150 -2.16 18.99 -18.75
CA GLN A 150 -3.53 18.81 -19.21
C GLN A 150 -3.61 17.76 -20.31
N PRO A 151 -4.69 16.95 -20.37
CA PRO A 151 -4.93 16.10 -21.53
C PRO A 151 -5.12 16.98 -22.78
N ASP A 152 -4.42 16.66 -23.86
CA ASP A 152 -4.60 17.34 -25.14
C ASP A 152 -5.97 17.03 -25.77
N GLU A 153 -6.39 17.83 -26.75
CA GLU A 153 -7.71 17.69 -27.40
C GLU A 153 -7.88 16.36 -28.13
N GLN A 154 -6.79 15.78 -28.64
CA GLN A 154 -6.83 14.49 -29.32
C GLN A 154 -7.12 13.37 -28.32
N LEU A 155 -6.48 13.42 -27.14
CA LEU A 155 -6.64 12.49 -26.04
C LEU A 155 -8.02 12.63 -25.41
N LYS A 156 -8.51 13.86 -25.21
CA LYS A 156 -9.87 14.13 -24.74
C LYS A 156 -10.92 13.48 -25.62
N LYS A 157 -10.81 13.66 -26.95
CA LYS A 157 -11.75 13.04 -27.92
C LYS A 157 -11.61 11.53 -27.96
N LYS A 158 -10.39 10.99 -28.01
CA LYS A 158 -10.13 9.55 -28.10
C LYS A 158 -10.61 8.78 -26.87
N LYS A 159 -10.53 9.40 -25.69
CA LYS A 159 -10.84 8.75 -24.40
C LYS A 159 -12.10 9.28 -23.74
N LYS A 160 -12.83 10.21 -24.38
CA LYS A 160 -14.02 10.88 -23.84
C LYS A 160 -13.76 11.51 -22.47
N ILE A 161 -12.65 12.21 -22.33
CA ILE A 161 -12.26 12.87 -21.07
C ILE A 161 -12.99 14.22 -20.99
N SER A 162 -13.70 14.44 -19.89
CA SER A 162 -14.38 15.71 -19.58
C SER A 162 -13.78 16.46 -18.40
N TYR A 163 -12.87 15.84 -17.64
CA TYR A 163 -12.29 16.45 -16.44
C TYR A 163 -11.13 17.41 -16.76
N VAL A 164 -10.90 18.33 -15.83
CA VAL A 164 -9.80 19.30 -15.82
C VAL A 164 -8.97 19.07 -14.58
N ARG A 165 -7.64 19.03 -14.72
CA ARG A 165 -6.72 18.83 -13.59
C ARG A 165 -6.28 20.18 -13.02
N ARG A 166 -6.34 20.37 -11.70
CA ARG A 166 -5.95 21.61 -11.01
C ARG A 166 -5.00 21.34 -9.87
N ARG A 167 -4.14 22.30 -9.57
CA ARG A 167 -3.29 22.31 -8.38
C ARG A 167 -4.08 22.94 -7.24
N GLN A 168 -4.15 22.27 -6.09
CA GLN A 168 -4.89 22.75 -4.92
C GLN A 168 -4.01 22.70 -3.69
N ASP A 169 -4.04 23.74 -2.86
CA ASP A 169 -3.32 23.74 -1.59
C ASP A 169 -4.09 22.90 -0.55
N VAL A 170 -3.39 21.92 0.02
CA VAL A 170 -3.96 20.96 0.98
C VAL A 170 -4.50 21.66 2.22
N TYR A 171 -3.79 22.67 2.74
CA TYR A 171 -4.19 23.35 3.97
C TYR A 171 -5.39 24.27 3.73
N LYS A 172 -5.44 24.95 2.58
CA LYS A 172 -6.61 25.77 2.20
C LYS A 172 -7.86 24.94 1.95
N SER A 173 -7.73 23.81 1.24
CA SER A 173 -8.89 22.96 0.89
C SER A 173 -9.36 22.09 2.05
N LEU A 174 -8.46 21.55 2.87
CA LEU A 174 -8.79 20.53 3.87
C LEU A 174 -8.47 20.93 5.33
N GLY A 175 -7.85 22.10 5.55
CA GLY A 175 -7.46 22.60 6.85
C GLY A 175 -8.54 23.44 7.56
N PRO A 176 -8.21 24.03 8.73
CA PRO A 176 -9.12 24.87 9.50
C PRO A 176 -9.71 26.02 8.65
N GLY A 177 -11.04 26.18 8.71
CA GLY A 177 -11.78 27.19 7.94
C GLY A 177 -12.34 26.71 6.61
N SER A 178 -11.97 25.50 6.15
CA SER A 178 -12.66 24.82 5.04
C SER A 178 -13.86 23.99 5.53
N GLU A 179 -14.66 23.48 4.60
CA GLU A 179 -15.76 22.56 4.89
C GLU A 179 -15.27 21.29 5.62
N ALA A 180 -14.23 20.66 5.06
CA ALA A 180 -13.52 19.54 5.65
C ALA A 180 -12.80 19.92 6.96
N GLY A 181 -12.50 21.21 7.15
CA GLY A 181 -11.88 21.76 8.34
C GLY A 181 -12.63 21.49 9.64
N SER A 182 -13.92 21.15 9.60
CA SER A 182 -14.69 20.76 10.78
C SER A 182 -14.68 19.26 11.08
N ALA A 183 -14.24 18.43 10.14
CA ALA A 183 -14.25 16.97 10.27
C ALA A 183 -13.06 16.43 11.07
N THR A 184 -13.33 15.48 11.95
CA THR A 184 -12.28 14.78 12.71
C THR A 184 -11.49 13.82 11.81
N VAL A 185 -12.19 13.17 10.87
CA VAL A 185 -11.65 12.15 10.00
C VAL A 185 -11.83 12.54 8.54
N LEU A 186 -10.78 12.37 7.74
CA LEU A 186 -10.84 12.48 6.29
C LEU A 186 -10.70 11.10 5.65
N ALA A 187 -11.66 10.75 4.80
CA ALA A 187 -11.70 9.48 4.06
C ALA A 187 -11.35 9.72 2.59
N PHE A 188 -10.15 9.30 2.17
CA PHE A 188 -9.68 9.47 0.80
C PHE A 188 -10.07 8.28 -0.08
N GLY A 189 -10.38 8.51 -1.36
CA GLY A 189 -10.53 7.41 -2.33
C GLY A 189 -9.20 6.88 -2.85
N SER A 190 -8.18 7.73 -2.97
CA SER A 190 -6.81 7.34 -3.28
C SER A 190 -5.85 8.45 -2.87
N LEU A 191 -4.66 8.07 -2.40
CA LEU A 191 -3.52 8.99 -2.26
C LEU A 191 -2.38 8.63 -3.22
N PHE A 192 -2.54 7.54 -4.00
CA PHE A 192 -1.47 6.95 -4.77
C PHE A 192 -1.62 7.25 -6.25
N THR A 193 -0.51 7.62 -6.85
CA THR A 193 -0.33 7.65 -8.29
C THR A 193 1.11 7.41 -8.65
N ALA A 194 1.37 6.82 -9.81
CA ALA A 194 2.70 6.90 -10.41
C ALA A 194 2.74 8.09 -11.38
N PRO A 195 3.85 8.84 -11.46
CA PRO A 195 4.03 9.83 -12.50
C PRO A 195 4.04 9.12 -13.87
N TYR A 196 3.48 9.75 -14.88
CA TYR A 196 3.44 9.21 -16.24
C TYR A 196 3.73 10.31 -17.24
N LYS A 197 4.77 10.13 -18.06
CA LYS A 197 5.14 11.06 -19.14
C LYS A 197 5.18 12.53 -18.68
N GLY A 198 5.87 12.80 -17.58
CA GLY A 198 6.01 14.16 -17.04
C GLY A 198 4.80 14.68 -16.26
N SER A 199 3.79 13.85 -15.96
CA SER A 199 2.72 14.22 -15.03
C SER A 199 3.21 14.12 -13.58
N GLU A 200 2.81 15.08 -12.76
CA GLU A 200 3.05 15.04 -11.31
C GLU A 200 2.25 13.94 -10.61
N LEU A 201 2.76 13.53 -9.44
CA LEU A 201 2.04 12.71 -8.47
C LEU A 201 0.72 13.40 -8.05
N HIS A 202 -0.25 12.65 -7.52
CA HIS A 202 -1.46 13.23 -6.92
C HIS A 202 -1.15 14.17 -5.76
N ILE A 203 -0.02 13.95 -5.10
CA ILE A 203 0.50 14.84 -4.06
C ILE A 203 1.88 15.29 -4.52
N ASP A 204 1.99 16.57 -4.82
CA ASP A 204 3.24 17.26 -5.08
C ASP A 204 3.77 17.84 -3.77
N ILE A 205 4.88 17.26 -3.31
CA ILE A 205 5.58 17.66 -2.09
C ILE A 205 6.93 18.31 -2.38
N HIS A 206 7.24 18.69 -3.62
CA HIS A 206 8.53 19.25 -3.97
C HIS A 206 8.84 20.52 -3.18
N GLU A 207 7.87 21.43 -3.06
CA GLU A 207 8.00 22.65 -2.25
C GLU A 207 7.96 22.38 -0.73
N ALA A 208 7.47 21.21 -0.32
CA ALA A 208 7.45 20.81 1.09
C ALA A 208 8.84 20.51 1.65
N GLN A 209 9.85 20.28 0.79
CA GLN A 209 11.25 20.08 1.20
C GLN A 209 11.86 21.31 1.89
N ARG A 210 11.27 22.50 1.72
CA ARG A 210 11.71 23.72 2.42
C ARG A 210 11.22 23.79 3.87
N ASP A 211 10.25 22.95 4.24
CA ASP A 211 9.77 22.83 5.62
C ASP A 211 10.56 21.74 6.36
N GLN A 212 11.44 22.14 7.29
CA GLN A 212 12.26 21.21 8.08
C GLN A 212 11.45 20.13 8.80
N ARG A 213 10.22 20.43 9.21
CA ARG A 213 9.33 19.46 9.87
C ARG A 213 8.87 18.38 8.90
N ILE A 214 8.48 18.78 7.69
CA ILE A 214 8.07 17.83 6.65
C ILE A 214 9.27 17.04 6.13
N GLN A 215 10.43 17.68 5.97
CA GLN A 215 11.66 16.99 5.58
C GLN A 215 12.03 15.92 6.61
N SER A 216 11.99 16.25 7.91
CA SER A 216 12.24 15.26 8.96
C SER A 216 11.26 14.09 8.89
N LEU A 217 9.97 14.32 8.59
CA LEU A 217 9.01 13.22 8.40
C LEU A 217 9.35 12.35 7.19
N ILE A 218 9.76 12.95 6.06
CA ILE A 218 10.18 12.23 4.86
C ILE A 218 11.38 11.33 5.19
N ASP A 219 12.43 11.90 5.77
CA ASP A 219 13.66 11.19 6.12
C ASP A 219 13.37 10.02 7.09
N ASN A 220 12.51 10.23 8.09
CA ASN A 220 12.13 9.18 9.04
C ASN A 220 11.22 8.10 8.44
N SER A 221 10.50 8.42 7.35
CA SER A 221 9.63 7.46 6.64
C SER A 221 10.33 6.71 5.50
N GLU A 222 11.54 7.15 5.11
CA GLU A 222 12.32 6.54 4.02
C GLU A 222 12.63 5.07 4.30
N PHE A 223 12.86 4.73 5.56
CA PHE A 223 13.09 3.35 5.99
C PHE A 223 12.16 2.96 7.14
N LEU A 224 11.13 2.19 6.82
CA LEU A 224 10.29 1.54 7.83
C LEU A 224 10.89 0.16 8.15
N PRO A 225 11.50 -0.03 9.33
CA PRO A 225 12.12 -1.30 9.68
C PRO A 225 11.07 -2.40 9.79
N PHE A 226 11.41 -3.59 9.28
CA PHE A 226 10.62 -4.78 9.56
C PHE A 226 10.60 -5.08 11.07
N VAL A 227 9.52 -5.69 11.53
CA VAL A 227 9.41 -6.15 12.92
C VAL A 227 10.45 -7.24 13.24
N PRO A 228 10.85 -7.41 14.51
CA PRO A 228 11.94 -8.31 14.89
C PRO A 228 11.75 -9.76 14.45
N GLU A 229 10.51 -10.27 14.40
CA GLU A 229 10.19 -11.62 13.96
C GLU A 229 10.63 -11.85 12.51
N ILE A 230 10.35 -10.89 11.62
CA ILE A 230 10.75 -10.93 10.20
C ILE A 230 12.27 -10.74 10.08
N LEU A 231 12.83 -9.74 10.75
CA LEU A 231 14.27 -9.46 10.68
C LEU A 231 15.11 -10.64 11.16
N ASN A 232 14.75 -11.22 12.31
CA ASN A 232 15.48 -12.34 12.89
C ASN A 232 15.33 -13.59 12.02
N ALA A 233 14.15 -13.84 11.44
CA ALA A 233 13.94 -14.94 10.51
C ALA A 233 14.81 -14.79 9.25
N GLY A 234 14.85 -13.59 8.64
CA GLY A 234 15.68 -13.32 7.47
C GLY A 234 17.17 -13.48 7.76
N LYS A 235 17.65 -12.95 8.89
CA LYS A 235 19.03 -13.14 9.35
C LYS A 235 19.35 -14.62 9.56
N LYS A 236 18.46 -15.35 10.23
CA LYS A 236 18.60 -16.79 10.46
C LYS A 236 18.66 -17.56 9.15
N PHE A 237 17.77 -17.28 8.21
CA PHE A 237 17.76 -17.92 6.89
C PHE A 237 19.06 -17.65 6.12
N ALA A 238 19.54 -16.42 6.12
CA ALA A 238 20.81 -16.08 5.47
C ALA A 238 22.00 -16.81 6.11
N LEU A 239 22.11 -16.79 7.43
CA LEU A 239 23.24 -17.35 8.18
C LEU A 239 23.23 -18.87 8.27
N GLU A 240 22.05 -19.50 8.34
CA GLU A 240 21.91 -20.94 8.56
C GLU A 240 21.49 -21.73 7.32
N THR A 241 20.88 -21.09 6.31
CA THR A 241 20.44 -21.78 5.08
C THR A 241 21.32 -21.40 3.90
N ILE A 242 21.53 -20.10 3.65
CA ILE A 242 22.32 -19.65 2.49
C ILE A 242 23.82 -19.87 2.71
N LYS A 243 24.33 -19.45 3.86
CA LYS A 243 25.73 -19.64 4.34
C LYS A 243 26.83 -19.13 3.39
N ALA A 244 26.52 -18.16 2.53
CA ALA A 244 27.48 -17.58 1.58
C ALA A 244 27.02 -16.18 1.14
N PRO A 245 27.91 -15.34 0.57
CA PRO A 245 27.49 -14.15 -0.16
C PRO A 245 26.52 -14.53 -1.28
N PHE A 246 25.43 -13.78 -1.43
CA PHE A 246 24.37 -14.10 -2.38
C PHE A 246 23.81 -12.87 -3.09
N LEU A 247 23.32 -13.08 -4.30
CA LEU A 247 22.59 -12.09 -5.08
C LEU A 247 21.10 -12.15 -4.71
N CYS A 248 20.50 -11.01 -4.37
CA CYS A 248 19.04 -10.90 -4.27
C CYS A 248 18.43 -10.58 -5.65
N ALA A 249 17.45 -11.37 -6.07
CA ALA A 249 16.74 -11.18 -7.33
C ALA A 249 15.22 -11.13 -7.09
N GLN A 250 14.63 -9.95 -7.19
CA GLN A 250 13.18 -9.77 -7.16
C GLN A 250 12.64 -9.77 -8.60
N LEU A 251 11.74 -10.71 -8.90
CA LEU A 251 11.22 -10.97 -10.23
C LEU A 251 9.68 -11.01 -10.18
N ARG A 252 9.03 -9.95 -10.68
CA ARG A 252 7.58 -9.93 -10.87
C ARG A 252 7.26 -10.53 -12.24
N LEU A 253 6.58 -11.68 -12.27
CA LEU A 253 6.36 -12.49 -13.46
C LEU A 253 4.88 -12.81 -13.72
N LEU A 254 4.00 -12.81 -12.71
CA LEU A 254 2.58 -13.13 -12.94
C LEU A 254 1.70 -11.94 -13.32
N ASP A 255 2.13 -10.73 -13.04
CA ASP A 255 1.42 -9.51 -13.42
C ASP A 255 1.32 -9.40 -14.97
N GLY A 256 0.11 -9.16 -15.49
CA GLY A 256 -0.16 -9.10 -16.94
C GLY A 256 0.65 -8.05 -17.71
N GLN A 257 1.08 -6.96 -17.05
CA GLN A 257 2.02 -6.01 -17.66
C GLN A 257 3.43 -6.62 -17.73
N PHE A 258 3.87 -7.31 -16.69
CA PHE A 258 5.19 -7.91 -16.61
C PHE A 258 5.34 -9.18 -17.46
N LYS A 259 4.26 -9.93 -17.69
CA LYS A 259 4.21 -11.07 -18.63
C LYS A 259 4.72 -10.69 -20.03
N ASN A 260 4.39 -9.49 -20.49
CA ASN A 260 4.83 -8.97 -21.78
C ASN A 260 6.29 -8.48 -21.78
N HIS A 261 6.93 -8.40 -20.61
CA HIS A 261 8.28 -7.87 -20.42
C HIS A 261 9.26 -8.88 -19.82
N TRP A 262 8.90 -10.16 -19.68
CA TRP A 262 9.78 -11.22 -19.14
C TRP A 262 11.18 -11.22 -19.74
N LYS A 263 11.29 -11.05 -21.07
CA LYS A 263 12.58 -11.01 -21.76
C LYS A 263 13.48 -9.89 -21.20
N ALA A 264 12.94 -8.70 -21.00
CA ALA A 264 13.68 -7.56 -20.47
C ALA A 264 14.03 -7.77 -18.98
N THR A 265 13.06 -8.24 -18.18
CA THR A 265 13.27 -8.58 -16.76
C THR A 265 14.40 -9.59 -16.59
N PHE A 266 14.41 -10.66 -17.37
CA PHE A 266 15.45 -11.68 -17.32
C PHE A 266 16.78 -11.22 -17.91
N GLN A 267 16.78 -10.31 -18.89
CA GLN A 267 18.02 -9.81 -19.50
C GLN A 267 18.90 -9.11 -18.47
N GLY A 268 18.33 -8.27 -17.60
CA GLY A 268 19.09 -7.60 -16.54
C GLY A 268 19.73 -8.59 -15.55
N LEU A 269 18.99 -9.64 -15.17
CA LEU A 269 19.52 -10.70 -14.31
C LEU A 269 20.61 -11.51 -15.02
N LYS A 270 20.39 -11.91 -16.28
CA LYS A 270 21.38 -12.64 -17.10
C LYS A 270 22.72 -11.90 -17.16
N GLN A 271 22.70 -10.61 -17.49
CA GLN A 271 23.92 -9.80 -17.59
C GLN A 271 24.69 -9.77 -16.27
N LYS A 272 24.00 -9.58 -15.13
CA LYS A 272 24.64 -9.61 -13.81
C LYS A 272 25.24 -10.99 -13.48
N LEU A 273 24.54 -12.07 -13.82
CA LEU A 273 25.02 -13.43 -13.55
C LEU A 273 26.23 -13.80 -14.41
N GLU A 274 26.30 -13.35 -15.66
CA GLU A 274 27.48 -13.59 -16.51
C GLU A 274 28.74 -12.90 -15.96
N VAL A 275 28.61 -11.69 -15.41
CA VAL A 275 29.74 -11.01 -14.73
C VAL A 275 30.16 -11.79 -13.48
N LEU A 276 29.21 -12.26 -12.66
CA LEU A 276 29.50 -13.01 -11.44
C LEU A 276 30.09 -14.40 -11.72
N LYS A 277 29.69 -15.06 -12.82
CA LYS A 277 30.29 -16.33 -13.26
C LYS A 277 31.79 -16.21 -13.55
N GLN A 278 32.24 -15.03 -13.99
CA GLN A 278 33.63 -14.77 -14.39
C GLN A 278 34.51 -14.28 -13.23
N SER A 279 33.91 -13.65 -12.21
CA SER A 279 34.63 -12.89 -11.19
C SER A 279 34.62 -13.49 -9.78
N GLY A 280 33.93 -14.63 -9.56
CA GLY A 280 33.68 -15.15 -8.21
C GLY A 280 33.79 -16.66 -8.03
N SER A 281 33.74 -17.07 -6.76
CA SER A 281 33.64 -18.47 -6.36
C SER A 281 32.30 -19.06 -6.83
N LYS A 282 32.37 -20.22 -7.49
CA LYS A 282 31.18 -20.99 -7.90
C LYS A 282 30.78 -21.98 -6.79
N PRO A 283 29.47 -22.28 -6.63
CA PRO A 283 28.34 -21.71 -7.37
C PRO A 283 27.99 -20.29 -6.88
N VAL A 284 27.37 -19.49 -7.75
CA VAL A 284 26.79 -18.19 -7.36
C VAL A 284 25.48 -18.46 -6.62
N HIS A 285 25.39 -18.01 -5.37
CA HIS A 285 24.17 -18.13 -4.55
C HIS A 285 23.19 -17.02 -4.93
N ILE A 286 21.92 -17.35 -5.17
CA ILE A 286 20.89 -16.40 -5.58
C ILE A 286 19.67 -16.60 -4.69
N PHE A 287 19.23 -15.56 -3.98
CA PHE A 287 17.95 -15.53 -3.30
C PHE A 287 16.88 -14.93 -4.23
N VAL A 288 15.95 -15.77 -4.68
CA VAL A 288 14.91 -15.42 -5.65
C VAL A 288 13.61 -15.10 -4.92
N MET A 289 13.07 -13.91 -5.17
CA MET A 289 11.77 -13.44 -4.70
C MET A 289 10.88 -13.27 -5.93
N THR A 290 9.91 -14.17 -6.12
CA THR A 290 9.06 -14.18 -7.31
C THR A 290 7.63 -14.54 -6.97
N ASP A 291 6.69 -13.98 -7.72
CA ASP A 291 5.27 -14.33 -7.65
C ASP A 291 4.93 -15.56 -8.52
N LEU A 292 5.87 -16.04 -9.36
CA LEU A 292 5.69 -17.25 -10.17
C LEU A 292 6.00 -18.51 -9.34
N PRO A 293 5.02 -19.41 -9.10
CA PRO A 293 5.25 -20.63 -8.35
C PRO A 293 6.31 -21.52 -9.01
N GLN A 294 7.08 -22.24 -8.19
CA GLN A 294 8.18 -23.09 -8.65
C GLN A 294 7.74 -24.14 -9.68
N GLY A 295 6.53 -24.71 -9.53
CA GLY A 295 5.97 -25.66 -10.48
C GLY A 295 5.86 -25.12 -11.92
N ASN A 296 5.82 -23.79 -12.08
CA ASN A 296 5.73 -23.11 -13.37
C ASN A 296 7.09 -22.64 -13.91
N TRP A 297 8.20 -23.02 -13.28
CA TRP A 297 9.54 -22.64 -13.76
C TRP A 297 10.03 -23.49 -14.93
N THR A 298 9.34 -24.59 -15.24
CA THR A 298 9.69 -25.49 -16.34
C THR A 298 9.77 -24.73 -17.68
N ARG A 299 10.86 -24.93 -18.44
CA ARG A 299 11.14 -24.22 -19.71
C ARG A 299 11.16 -22.69 -19.58
N SER A 300 11.47 -22.18 -18.39
CA SER A 300 11.72 -20.76 -18.14
C SER A 300 13.18 -20.53 -17.79
N PHE A 301 13.62 -19.28 -17.84
CA PHE A 301 14.98 -18.93 -17.39
C PHE A 301 15.26 -19.32 -15.93
N LEU A 302 14.25 -19.28 -15.06
CA LEU A 302 14.38 -19.75 -13.67
C LEU A 302 14.57 -21.28 -13.61
N GLY A 303 13.94 -22.02 -14.51
CA GLY A 303 14.15 -23.46 -14.66
C GLY A 303 15.56 -23.78 -15.15
N ASP A 304 16.07 -23.01 -16.12
CA ASP A 304 17.43 -23.15 -16.62
C ASP A 304 18.46 -22.91 -15.49
N LEU A 305 18.29 -21.82 -14.73
CA LEU A 305 19.13 -21.54 -13.56
C LEU A 305 19.07 -22.63 -12.49
N ALA A 306 17.88 -23.18 -12.23
CA ALA A 306 17.69 -24.26 -11.26
C ALA A 306 18.36 -25.58 -11.71
N SER A 307 18.53 -25.77 -13.02
CA SER A 307 19.18 -26.97 -13.59
C SER A 307 20.71 -26.90 -13.59
N GLU A 308 21.29 -25.69 -13.63
CA GLU A 308 22.74 -25.45 -13.66
C GLU A 308 23.40 -25.47 -12.26
N LEU A 309 23.21 -26.56 -11.50
CA LEU A 309 23.64 -26.66 -10.09
C LEU A 309 25.15 -26.43 -9.85
N ASN A 310 25.99 -26.68 -10.85
CA ASN A 310 27.44 -26.44 -10.77
C ASN A 310 27.81 -24.95 -10.84
N HIS A 311 26.92 -24.12 -11.38
CA HIS A 311 27.13 -22.68 -11.57
C HIS A 311 26.30 -21.85 -10.60
N PHE A 312 25.12 -22.33 -10.22
CA PHE A 312 24.16 -21.58 -9.45
C PHE A 312 23.54 -22.39 -8.33
N LYS A 313 23.28 -21.71 -7.20
CA LYS A 313 22.49 -22.26 -6.10
C LYS A 313 21.34 -21.31 -5.80
N LEU A 314 20.13 -21.71 -6.15
CA LEU A 314 18.92 -20.92 -5.91
C LEU A 314 18.40 -21.18 -4.49
N HIS A 315 18.05 -20.09 -3.81
CA HIS A 315 17.38 -20.06 -2.51
C HIS A 315 16.09 -19.26 -2.68
N PHE A 316 15.00 -19.71 -2.09
CA PHE A 316 13.71 -19.01 -2.12
C PHE A 316 12.88 -19.51 -0.93
N LEU A 317 11.83 -18.76 -0.61
CA LEU A 317 10.86 -19.12 0.41
C LEU A 317 9.51 -19.35 -0.27
N ARG A 318 8.79 -20.36 0.20
CA ARG A 318 7.42 -20.67 -0.22
C ARG A 318 6.48 -20.56 0.97
N GLU A 319 5.20 -20.32 0.69
CA GLU A 319 4.17 -20.20 1.71
C GLU A 319 4.08 -21.46 2.59
N GLU A 320 4.32 -22.63 2.00
CA GLU A 320 4.30 -23.91 2.71
C GLU A 320 5.53 -24.19 3.58
N ASP A 321 6.59 -23.39 3.49
CA ASP A 321 7.81 -23.62 4.26
C ASP A 321 7.57 -23.37 5.77
N GLU A 322 8.05 -24.28 6.62
CA GLU A 322 7.81 -24.21 8.08
C GLU A 322 8.34 -22.92 8.71
N LEU A 323 9.42 -22.35 8.16
CA LEU A 323 9.90 -21.03 8.59
C LEU A 323 8.83 -19.96 8.38
N VAL A 324 8.20 -19.92 7.21
CA VAL A 324 7.18 -18.91 6.86
C VAL A 324 5.96 -19.08 7.75
N LYS A 325 5.43 -20.30 7.89
CA LYS A 325 4.27 -20.58 8.76
C LYS A 325 4.53 -20.21 10.22
N LYS A 326 5.71 -20.56 10.74
CA LYS A 326 6.08 -20.24 12.13
C LYS A 326 6.16 -18.74 12.35
N ILE A 327 6.76 -17.99 11.42
CA ILE A 327 6.88 -16.54 11.54
C ILE A 327 5.52 -15.86 11.40
N ALA A 328 4.67 -16.31 10.49
CA ALA A 328 3.29 -15.84 10.40
C ALA A 328 2.52 -16.01 11.73
N LYS A 329 2.67 -17.17 12.40
CA LYS A 329 2.09 -17.40 13.73
C LYS A 329 2.68 -16.48 14.79
N ASN A 330 4.00 -16.30 14.82
CA ASN A 330 4.65 -15.41 15.77
C ASN A 330 4.19 -13.96 15.58
N LEU A 331 4.05 -13.50 14.34
CA LEU A 331 3.52 -12.17 14.01
C LEU A 331 2.10 -11.98 14.53
N ALA A 332 1.23 -12.97 14.30
CA ALA A 332 -0.14 -12.95 14.80
C ALA A 332 -0.20 -12.87 16.35
N VAL A 333 0.67 -13.61 17.05
CA VAL A 333 0.75 -13.60 18.52
C VAL A 333 1.35 -12.31 19.07
N ALA A 334 2.37 -11.77 18.40
CA ALA A 334 3.03 -10.53 18.81
C ALA A 334 2.05 -9.36 18.80
N GLY A 335 1.10 -9.37 17.85
CA GLY A 335 0.02 -8.38 17.80
C GLY A 335 0.54 -6.96 17.58
N HIS A 336 1.59 -6.82 16.77
CA HIS A 336 2.06 -5.52 16.29
C HIS A 336 0.87 -4.79 15.64
N GLY A 337 0.60 -3.55 16.07
CA GLY A 337 -0.58 -2.78 15.63
C GLY A 337 -1.94 -3.19 16.24
N LEU A 338 -2.05 -4.38 16.89
CA LEU A 338 -3.23 -4.76 17.69
C LEU A 338 -3.19 -4.18 19.11
N ARG A 339 -1.98 -3.98 19.65
CA ARG A 339 -1.74 -3.52 21.03
C ARG A 339 -1.37 -2.04 21.15
N PHE A 340 -1.20 -1.33 20.04
CA PHE A 340 -0.97 0.12 20.05
C PHE A 340 -2.33 0.83 20.04
N GLY A 341 -2.66 1.49 21.16
CA GLY A 341 -3.94 2.16 21.38
C GLY A 341 -4.88 1.44 22.37
N SER A 342 -4.63 0.17 22.71
CA SER A 342 -5.48 -0.60 23.64
C SER A 342 -5.28 -0.28 25.12
N VAL A 343 -4.54 0.79 25.46
CA VAL A 343 -4.71 1.37 26.80
C VAL A 343 -6.04 2.11 26.74
N LEU A 344 -7.12 1.39 27.06
CA LEU A 344 -8.36 1.96 27.54
C LEU A 344 -8.00 3.00 28.59
N ARG A 345 -7.92 4.28 28.19
CA ARG A 345 -8.30 5.33 29.12
C ARG A 345 -9.79 5.13 29.27
N SER A 346 -10.16 4.45 30.35
CA SER A 346 -11.52 4.45 30.87
C SER A 346 -12.09 5.86 30.71
N PHE A 347 -13.13 5.98 29.89
CA PHE A 347 -14.01 7.13 29.93
C PHE A 347 -14.71 7.20 31.28
#